data_AF-A0A817IFP1-F1
#
_entry.id   AF-A0A817IFP1-F1
#
_cell.length_a   1.000
_cell.length_b   1.000
_cell.length_c   1.000
_cell.angle_alpha   90.00
_cell.angle_beta   90.00
_cell.angle_gamma   90.00
#
_symmetry.space_group_name_H-M   'P 1'
#
loop_
_entity.id
_entity.type
_entity.pdbx_description
1 polymer ?
#
loop_
_entity_poly.entity_id
_entity_poly.type
_entity_poly.pdbx_seq_one_letter_code
_entity_poly.pdbx_strand_id
1 'polypeptide(L)'
;MAKGSVSTSQSTLADGYLTLQFMRISGATRLNLAKAFTKLSDGKHLNYDFVEWMPIRAFQIVPSETNGNMTIDGEKVPYGPIQGE
;
A
#
# COMPACT_ATOMS: atom_id res chain seq x y z
N MET A 1 21.57 -12.43 -1.60
CA MET A 1 20.23 -12.18 -2.20
C MET A 1 19.46 -11.28 -1.26
N ALA A 2 19.01 -10.11 -1.73
CA ALA A 2 18.05 -9.33 -0.96
C ALA A 2 16.77 -10.16 -0.83
N LYS A 3 16.33 -10.41 0.41
CA LYS A 3 15.08 -11.11 0.69
C LYS A 3 13.95 -10.27 0.09
N GLY A 4 13.10 -10.89 -0.73
CA GLY A 4 11.97 -10.18 -1.36
C GLY A 4 11.06 -9.52 -0.31
N SER A 5 10.33 -8.49 -0.71
CA SER A 5 9.35 -7.83 0.15
C SER A 5 8.05 -8.62 0.19
N VAL A 6 7.49 -8.79 1.39
CA VAL A 6 6.12 -9.26 1.61
C VAL A 6 5.27 -8.01 1.87
N SER A 7 4.39 -7.64 0.95
CA SER A 7 3.49 -6.50 1.11
C SER A 7 2.34 -6.82 2.07
N THR A 8 1.64 -7.95 1.88
CA THR A 8 0.62 -8.41 2.83
C THR A 8 0.62 -9.93 2.88
N SER A 9 0.87 -10.49 4.07
CA SER A 9 1.06 -11.94 4.24
C SER A 9 -0.24 -12.73 4.19
N GLN A 10 -1.39 -12.06 4.27
CA GLN A 10 -2.72 -12.66 4.20
C GLN A 10 -3.26 -12.74 2.76
N SER A 11 -2.64 -12.06 1.79
CA SER A 11 -3.11 -12.03 0.40
C SER A 11 -2.87 -13.36 -0.31
N THR A 12 -3.86 -13.82 -1.07
CA THR A 12 -3.77 -15.06 -1.85
C THR A 12 -3.99 -14.74 -3.33
N LEU A 13 -3.28 -15.43 -4.23
CA LEU A 13 -3.51 -15.27 -5.66
C LEU A 13 -4.83 -15.93 -6.07
N ALA A 14 -5.54 -15.31 -7.01
CA ALA A 14 -6.78 -15.82 -7.58
C ALA A 14 -7.91 -16.07 -6.55
N ASP A 15 -7.93 -15.31 -5.45
CA ASP A 15 -9.01 -15.35 -4.44
C ASP A 15 -10.16 -14.37 -4.72
N GLY A 16 -10.03 -13.57 -5.79
CA GLY A 16 -11.02 -12.56 -6.18
C GLY A 16 -11.00 -11.30 -5.31
N TYR A 17 -9.92 -11.06 -4.56
CA TYR A 17 -9.72 -9.84 -3.77
C TYR A 17 -8.47 -9.07 -4.22
N LEU A 18 -8.59 -7.75 -4.18
CA LEU A 18 -7.47 -6.83 -4.18
C LEU A 18 -7.06 -6.55 -2.73
N THR A 19 -5.78 -6.25 -2.52
CA THR A 19 -5.29 -5.80 -1.21
C THR A 19 -5.13 -4.29 -1.22
N LEU A 20 -5.95 -3.59 -0.43
CA LEU A 20 -5.76 -2.17 -0.17
C LEU A 20 -4.88 -2.02 1.07
N GLN A 21 -3.75 -1.33 0.94
CA GLN A 21 -2.84 -1.03 2.03
C GLN A 21 -2.52 0.46 2.06
N PHE A 22 -2.55 1.10 3.23
CA PHE A 22 -2.23 2.51 3.37
C PHE A 22 -1.60 2.81 4.74
N MET A 23 -0.97 3.99 4.84
CA MET A 23 -0.42 4.49 6.09
C MET A 23 -1.19 5.71 6.55
N ARG A 24 -1.59 5.75 7.82
CA ARG A 24 -2.28 6.91 8.40
C ARG A 24 -1.30 8.07 8.58
N ILE A 25 -1.73 9.27 8.18
CA ILE A 25 -0.93 10.50 8.29
C ILE A 25 -0.42 10.73 9.73
N SER A 26 -1.25 10.43 10.73
CA SER A 26 -0.89 10.56 12.16
C SER A 26 0.33 9.75 12.58
N GLY A 27 0.68 8.69 11.83
CA GLY A 27 1.86 7.87 12.10
C GLY A 27 2.91 7.83 10.98
N ALA A 28 2.69 8.54 9.87
CA ALA A 28 3.57 8.55 8.70
C ALA A 28 4.81 9.47 8.85
N THR A 29 5.45 9.46 10.02
CA THR A 29 6.73 10.16 10.23
C THR A 29 7.85 9.47 9.43
N ARG A 30 8.91 10.21 9.06
CA ARG A 30 10.07 9.63 8.35
C ARG A 30 10.67 8.44 9.10
N LEU A 31 10.73 8.50 10.42
CA LEU A 31 11.24 7.42 11.26
C LEU A 31 10.33 6.19 11.23
N ASN A 32 9.01 6.39 11.31
CA ASN A 32 8.05 5.28 11.24
C ASN A 32 8.01 4.63 9.87
N LEU A 33 8.09 5.43 8.79
CA LEU A 33 8.27 4.93 7.43
C LEU A 33 9.53 4.07 7.33
N ALA A 34 10.68 4.59 7.77
CA ALA A 34 11.94 3.83 7.76
C ALA A 34 11.81 2.51 8.55
N LYS A 35 11.19 2.53 9.74
CA LYS A 35 10.91 1.32 10.54
C LYS A 35 10.06 0.32 9.75
N ALA A 36 8.98 0.75 9.11
CA ALA A 36 8.13 -0.10 8.27
C ALA A 36 8.93 -0.74 7.12
N PHE A 37 9.77 0.05 6.42
CA PHE A 37 10.61 -0.48 5.33
C PHE A 37 11.55 -1.61 5.80
N THR A 38 12.12 -1.53 7.01
CA THR A 38 12.97 -2.62 7.56
C THR A 38 12.20 -3.93 7.81
N LYS A 39 10.88 -3.87 7.90
CA LYS A 39 9.98 -5.00 8.19
C LYS A 39 9.20 -5.49 6.96
N LEU A 40 9.55 -5.03 5.76
CA LEU A 40 8.93 -5.52 4.52
C LEU A 40 9.30 -6.98 4.25
N SER A 41 10.53 -7.40 4.52
CA SER A 41 11.01 -8.74 4.16
C SER A 41 10.33 -9.90 4.91
N ASP A 42 9.63 -9.60 6.00
CA ASP A 42 8.90 -10.57 6.81
C ASP A 42 7.42 -10.18 7.06
N GLY A 43 6.94 -9.13 6.38
CA GLY A 43 5.55 -8.66 6.47
C GLY A 43 5.17 -8.02 7.81
N LYS A 44 6.08 -7.90 8.78
CA LYS A 44 5.74 -7.42 10.14
C LYS A 44 5.43 -5.92 10.22
N HIS A 45 5.65 -5.18 9.15
CA HIS A 45 5.23 -3.78 9.06
C HIS A 45 3.71 -3.61 9.21
N LEU A 46 2.92 -4.66 8.90
CA LEU A 46 1.46 -4.68 9.12
C LEU A 46 1.06 -4.65 10.60
N ASN A 47 1.97 -4.92 11.53
CA ASN A 47 1.68 -4.91 12.97
C ASN A 47 1.79 -3.51 13.60
N TYR A 48 2.13 -2.49 12.81
CA TYR A 48 2.20 -1.12 13.31
C TYR A 48 0.83 -0.44 13.19
N ASP A 49 0.40 0.25 14.25
CA ASP A 49 -0.90 0.94 14.33
C ASP A 49 -1.12 2.03 13.24
N PHE A 50 -0.04 2.45 12.58
CA PHE A 50 -0.09 3.43 11.49
C PHE A 50 -0.15 2.80 10.09
N VAL A 51 -0.13 1.47 9.99
CA VAL A 51 -0.26 0.70 8.75
C VAL A 51 -1.59 -0.03 8.80
N GLU A 52 -2.44 0.23 7.81
CA GLU A 52 -3.71 -0.48 7.67
C GLU A 52 -3.75 -1.22 6.36
N TRP A 53 -4.49 -2.32 6.36
CA TRP A 53 -4.77 -3.08 5.17
C TRP A 53 -6.15 -3.73 5.27
N MET A 54 -6.74 -4.00 4.12
CA MET A 54 -8.01 -4.72 4.03
C MET A 54 -8.15 -5.40 2.66
N PRO A 55 -8.75 -6.61 2.60
CA PRO A 55 -9.16 -7.20 1.33
C PRO A 55 -10.39 -6.47 0.81
N ILE A 56 -10.37 -6.10 -0.46
CA ILE A 56 -11.45 -5.37 -1.13
C ILE A 56 -11.75 -6.03 -2.48
N ARG A 57 -12.93 -5.77 -3.03
CA ARG A 57 -13.31 -6.20 -4.39
C ARG A 57 -13.43 -5.05 -5.37
N ALA A 58 -13.38 -3.83 -4.86
CA ALA A 58 -13.43 -2.63 -5.66
C ALA A 58 -12.90 -1.47 -4.83
N PHE A 59 -12.41 -0.43 -5.50
CA PHE A 59 -12.01 0.82 -4.86
C PHE A 59 -12.34 2.02 -5.73
N GLN A 60 -12.44 3.17 -5.06
CA GLN A 60 -12.33 4.48 -5.67
C GLN A 60 -11.36 5.31 -4.83
N ILE A 61 -10.31 5.83 -5.46
CA ILE A 61 -9.34 6.74 -4.84
C ILE A 61 -9.45 8.08 -5.56
N VAL A 62 -9.82 9.11 -4.80
CA VAL A 62 -9.87 10.50 -5.26
C VAL A 62 -8.79 11.26 -4.51
N PRO A 63 -7.71 11.68 -5.18
CA PRO A 63 -6.69 12.48 -4.51
C PRO A 63 -7.24 13.84 -4.08
N SER A 64 -6.83 14.33 -2.91
CA SER A 64 -7.25 15.63 -2.39
C SER A 64 -6.52 16.81 -3.03
N GLU A 65 -5.32 16.57 -3.57
CA GLU A 65 -4.46 17.58 -4.18
C GLU A 65 -4.60 17.57 -5.71
N THR A 66 -4.02 18.58 -6.37
CA THR A 66 -4.04 18.71 -7.84
C THR A 66 -2.83 18.11 -8.54
N ASN A 67 -1.79 17.69 -7.80
CA ASN A 67 -0.58 17.11 -8.35
C ASN A 67 0.00 16.03 -7.42
N GLY A 68 0.65 15.03 -8.00
CA GLY A 68 1.28 13.94 -7.25
C GLY A 68 1.85 12.85 -8.15
N ASN A 69 2.25 11.74 -7.53
CA ASN A 69 2.77 10.56 -8.23
C ASN A 69 1.76 9.41 -8.11
N MET A 70 1.50 8.75 -9.23
CA MET A 70 0.68 7.55 -9.30
C MET A 70 1.32 6.58 -10.30
N THR A 71 1.28 5.29 -9.98
CA THR A 71 1.81 4.23 -10.84
C THR A 71 0.85 3.06 -10.92
N ILE A 72 0.75 2.44 -12.08
CA ILE A 72 0.07 1.14 -12.29
C ILE A 72 1.13 0.19 -12.85
N ASP A 73 1.32 -0.98 -12.21
CA ASP A 73 2.33 -1.98 -12.58
C ASP A 73 3.77 -1.43 -12.73
N GLY A 74 4.09 -0.36 -12.00
CA GLY A 74 5.39 0.33 -12.04
C GLY A 74 5.51 1.42 -13.10
N GLU A 75 4.51 1.61 -13.96
CA GLU A 75 4.48 2.66 -14.97
C GLU A 75 3.78 3.92 -14.45
N LYS A 76 4.33 5.09 -14.75
CA LYS A 76 3.74 6.38 -14.34
C LYS A 76 2.45 6.63 -15.12
N VAL A 77 1.38 6.97 -14.40
CA VAL A 77 0.09 7.33 -14.99
C VAL A 77 -0.29 8.78 -14.66
N PRO A 78 -1.23 9.39 -15.40
CA PRO A 78 -1.78 10.69 -15.04
C PRO A 78 -2.34 10.69 -13.61
N TYR A 79 -2.09 11.77 -12.88
CA TYR A 79 -2.60 11.94 -11.53
C TYR A 79 -4.06 12.41 -11.56
N GLY A 80 -4.95 11.67 -10.88
CA GLY A 80 -6.37 11.98 -10.82
C GLY A 80 -7.18 10.88 -10.14
N PRO A 81 -8.52 10.97 -10.17
CA PRO A 81 -9.40 9.92 -9.67
C PRO A 81 -9.16 8.59 -10.38
N ILE A 82 -9.08 7.50 -9.61
CA ILE A 82 -8.93 6.13 -10.13
C ILE A 82 -9.90 5.18 -9.43
N GLN A 83 -10.40 4.20 -10.17
CA GLN A 83 -11.30 3.16 -9.68
C GLN A 83 -10.97 1.83 -10.35
N GLY A 84 -11.28 0.73 -9.68
CA GLY A 84 -11.09 -0.62 -10.18
C GLY A 84 -11.88 -1.63 -9.37
N GLU A 85 -12.06 -2.81 -9.94
CA GLU A 85 -12.74 -3.99 -9.38
C GLU A 85 -11.94 -5.27 -9.66
#